data_AF-A0A7X7KF78-F1
#
_entry.id   AF-A0A7X7KF78-F1
#
_cell.length_a   1.000
_cell.length_b   1.000
_cell.length_c   1.000
_cell.angle_alpha   90.00
_cell.angle_beta   90.00
_cell.angle_gamma   90.00
#
_symmetry.space_group_name_H-M   'P 1'
#
loop_
_entity.id
_entity.type
_entity.pdbx_description
1 polymer ?
#
loop_
_entity_poly.entity_id
_entity_poly.type
_entity_poly.pdbx_seq_one_letter_code
_entity_poly.pdbx_strand_id
1 'polypeptide(L)'
;MKRFLLILAFVAAIATAVNVGQAAIVVYNYTFTGADLINNVFDSTARYSTDGSLKVYEGMRQIGPAEGTAVGATFLGTSYPTAFTNAWDTAVTKNRVLSTFWLSGNNSYSGQWGEDYKPLEWVSGTGPTGWTFLIDEDEDPVWTTTTAGLSLTSTELASEVFTVTIKFDTEDMWYNNPNNYLYGCNTAPNSLDGLTMYFGSYFSEDGTDVNRYVGNMFAEGTQVPEPATILVWGLLGLIAAGYGVWRRKR
;
A
#
# COMPACT_ATOMS: atom_id res chain seq x y z
N MET A 1 29.41 -33.66 21.19
CA MET A 1 29.35 -32.34 21.87
C MET A 1 30.26 -31.31 21.23
N LYS A 2 31.60 -31.47 21.21
CA LYS A 2 32.52 -30.44 20.66
C LYS A 2 32.22 -29.98 19.22
N ARG A 3 31.86 -30.91 18.31
CA ARG A 3 31.47 -30.58 16.91
C ARG A 3 30.13 -29.86 16.79
N PHE A 4 29.21 -30.08 17.73
CA PHE A 4 27.88 -29.46 17.72
C PHE A 4 27.93 -28.02 18.23
N LEU A 5 28.75 -27.76 19.26
CA LEU A 5 29.07 -26.43 19.75
C LEU A 5 29.78 -25.55 18.70
N LEU A 6 30.64 -26.16 17.88
CA LEU A 6 31.33 -25.44 16.81
C LEU A 6 30.36 -24.97 15.70
N ILE A 7 29.39 -25.81 15.32
CA ILE A 7 28.36 -25.47 14.33
C ILE A 7 27.44 -24.36 14.86
N LEU A 8 27.00 -24.48 16.12
CA LEU A 8 26.18 -23.44 16.77
C LEU A 8 26.92 -22.10 16.89
N ALA A 9 28.21 -22.11 17.24
CA ALA A 9 29.03 -20.91 17.29
C ALA A 9 29.21 -20.27 15.90
N PHE A 10 29.33 -21.08 14.84
CA PHE A 10 29.45 -20.59 13.48
C PHE A 10 28.14 -19.98 12.96
N VAL A 11 26.99 -20.62 13.24
CA VAL A 11 25.66 -20.09 12.90
C VAL A 11 25.37 -18.81 13.71
N ALA A 12 25.73 -18.77 14.99
CA ALA A 12 25.61 -17.58 15.82
C ALA A 12 26.49 -16.43 15.29
N ALA A 13 27.73 -16.72 14.88
CA ALA A 13 28.64 -15.73 14.30
C ALA A 13 28.11 -15.15 12.97
N ILE A 14 27.52 -15.98 12.11
CA ILE A 14 26.85 -15.53 10.87
C ILE A 14 25.63 -14.68 11.20
N ALA A 15 24.78 -15.13 12.15
CA ALA A 15 23.59 -14.37 12.58
C ALA A 15 23.95 -13.01 13.20
N THR A 16 25.09 -12.90 13.90
CA THR A 16 25.59 -11.62 14.42
C THR A 16 26.26 -10.76 13.37
N ALA A 17 26.90 -11.34 12.36
CA ALA A 17 27.59 -10.60 11.30
C ALA A 17 26.61 -9.94 10.30
N VAL A 18 25.42 -10.52 10.10
CA VAL A 18 24.34 -9.90 9.31
C VAL A 18 23.77 -8.65 9.99
N ASN A 19 23.95 -8.49 11.30
CA ASN A 19 23.34 -7.40 12.08
C ASN A 19 24.18 -6.12 12.24
N VAL A 20 25.37 -6.02 11.61
CA VAL A 20 26.28 -4.89 11.86
C VAL A 20 26.42 -4.00 10.62
N GLY A 21 25.56 -2.98 10.53
CA GLY A 21 25.92 -1.69 9.94
C GLY A 21 25.67 -1.49 8.44
N GLN A 22 24.55 -1.94 7.90
CA GLN A 22 24.07 -1.47 6.60
C GLN A 22 22.83 -0.58 6.84
N ALA A 23 22.77 0.61 6.23
CA ALA A 23 21.50 1.33 6.06
C ALA A 23 20.46 0.29 5.64
N ALA A 24 19.43 0.09 6.47
CA ALA A 24 18.58 -1.09 6.33
C ALA A 24 17.68 -0.89 5.11
N ILE A 25 18.19 -1.25 3.94
CA ILE A 25 17.39 -1.34 2.73
C ILE A 25 16.45 -2.51 2.94
N VAL A 26 15.19 -2.21 3.20
CA VAL A 26 14.15 -3.21 3.47
C VAL A 26 13.21 -3.31 2.29
N VAL A 27 12.63 -4.48 2.11
CA VAL A 27 11.59 -4.72 1.11
C VAL A 27 10.35 -5.17 1.86
N TYR A 28 9.21 -4.54 1.55
CA TYR A 28 7.91 -4.85 2.14
C TYR A 28 6.91 -5.13 1.03
N ASN A 29 6.04 -6.11 1.25
CA ASN A 29 4.90 -6.37 0.39
C ASN A 29 3.63 -5.91 1.09
N TYR A 30 2.90 -5.00 0.46
CA TYR A 30 1.62 -4.49 0.92
C TYR A 30 0.49 -5.15 0.15
N THR A 31 -0.62 -5.39 0.86
CA THR A 31 -1.81 -6.02 0.30
C THR A 31 -3.03 -5.14 0.54
N PHE A 32 -3.86 -4.98 -0.48
CA PHE A 32 -5.14 -4.26 -0.43
C PHE A 32 -6.12 -4.88 -1.42
N THR A 33 -7.38 -4.50 -1.35
CA THR A 33 -8.48 -5.10 -2.11
C THR A 33 -9.20 -4.05 -2.94
N GLY A 34 -10.02 -4.52 -3.89
CA GLY A 34 -10.98 -3.67 -4.60
C GLY A 34 -11.94 -2.96 -3.65
N ALA A 35 -12.23 -3.56 -2.48
CA ALA A 35 -13.08 -2.93 -1.47
C ALA A 35 -12.38 -1.72 -0.85
N ASP A 36 -11.07 -1.80 -0.62
CA ASP A 36 -10.27 -0.69 -0.09
C ASP A 36 -10.23 0.47 -1.10
N LEU A 37 -10.11 0.18 -2.40
CA LEU A 37 -10.18 1.21 -3.45
C LEU A 37 -11.55 1.90 -3.51
N ILE A 38 -12.64 1.12 -3.42
CA ILE A 38 -14.05 1.56 -3.58
C ILE A 38 -14.74 1.71 -2.20
N ASN A 39 -13.99 2.13 -1.17
CA ASN A 39 -14.54 2.48 0.14
C ASN A 39 -14.68 4.01 0.30
N ASN A 40 -15.79 4.47 0.86
CA ASN A 40 -16.08 5.90 1.04
C ASN A 40 -16.42 6.20 2.51
N VAL A 41 -15.63 7.05 3.17
CA VAL A 41 -15.89 7.56 4.52
C VAL A 41 -16.23 9.04 4.45
N PHE A 42 -17.39 9.42 4.99
CA PHE A 42 -17.88 10.80 5.01
C PHE A 42 -17.65 11.44 6.38
N ASP A 43 -16.51 12.10 6.55
CA ASP A 43 -16.15 12.81 7.77
C ASP A 43 -15.51 14.16 7.45
N SER A 44 -16.27 15.24 7.64
CA SER A 44 -15.78 16.60 7.37
C SER A 44 -14.80 17.14 8.43
N THR A 45 -14.68 16.46 9.58
CA THR A 45 -13.70 16.80 10.61
C THR A 45 -12.32 16.24 10.27
N ALA A 46 -12.28 15.21 9.44
CA ALA A 46 -11.08 14.46 9.11
C ALA A 46 -10.01 15.32 8.40
N ARG A 47 -10.42 16.33 7.61
CA ARG A 47 -9.53 17.28 6.91
C ARG A 47 -8.61 18.10 7.83
N TYR A 48 -9.03 18.31 9.07
CA TYR A 48 -8.27 19.11 10.04
C TYR A 48 -7.90 18.28 11.27
N SER A 49 -8.03 16.96 11.16
CA SER A 49 -7.83 16.08 12.28
C SER A 49 -6.34 15.96 12.61
N THR A 50 -6.01 16.17 13.88
CA THR A 50 -4.72 15.79 14.45
C THR A 50 -4.79 14.42 15.11
N ASP A 51 -5.95 13.76 15.05
CA ASP A 51 -6.10 12.38 15.51
C ASP A 51 -5.37 11.50 14.50
N GLY A 52 -4.17 11.02 14.86
CA GLY A 52 -3.37 10.08 14.06
C GLY A 52 -4.00 8.69 13.94
N SER A 53 -5.34 8.60 14.01
CA SER A 53 -6.09 7.36 13.90
C SER A 53 -6.38 7.03 12.44
N LEU A 54 -6.32 5.75 12.10
CA LEU A 54 -6.62 5.24 10.75
C LEU A 54 -8.02 5.63 10.25
N LYS A 55 -8.98 5.80 11.17
CA LYS A 55 -10.38 6.13 10.85
C LYS A 55 -10.56 7.42 10.04
N VAL A 56 -9.60 8.32 10.16
CA VAL A 56 -9.58 9.61 9.46
C VAL A 56 -8.97 9.45 8.06
N TYR A 57 -7.99 8.56 7.89
CA TYR A 57 -7.14 8.47 6.70
C TYR A 57 -7.46 7.29 5.78
N GLU A 58 -8.36 6.40 6.15
CA GLU A 58 -8.81 5.31 5.31
C GLU A 58 -10.19 5.65 4.73
N GLY A 59 -10.30 5.75 3.40
CA GLY A 59 -11.60 5.95 2.76
C GLY A 59 -11.96 7.40 2.43
N MET A 60 -11.04 8.37 2.55
CA MET A 60 -11.27 9.71 2.01
C MET A 60 -11.25 9.67 0.49
N ARG A 61 -12.26 10.24 -0.17
CA ARG A 61 -12.37 10.19 -1.63
C ARG A 61 -12.73 11.53 -2.22
N GLN A 62 -12.35 11.69 -3.47
CA GLN A 62 -12.71 12.83 -4.29
C GLN A 62 -13.05 12.38 -5.70
N ILE A 63 -14.11 12.98 -6.26
CA ILE A 63 -14.57 12.77 -7.64
C ILE A 63 -14.55 14.11 -8.37
N GLY A 64 -13.95 14.11 -9.55
CA GLY A 64 -13.95 15.23 -10.48
C GLY A 64 -14.28 14.79 -11.91
N PRO A 65 -14.33 15.73 -12.86
CA PRO A 65 -14.21 15.39 -14.28
C PRO A 65 -12.86 14.69 -14.54
N ALA A 66 -12.77 13.88 -15.60
CA ALA A 66 -11.51 13.25 -16.01
C ALA A 66 -10.41 14.30 -16.25
N GLU A 67 -10.77 15.44 -16.84
CA GLU A 67 -9.93 16.63 -16.98
C GLU A 67 -10.52 17.81 -16.20
N GLY A 68 -9.70 18.43 -15.35
CA GLY A 68 -10.08 19.62 -14.59
C GLY A 68 -10.05 19.42 -13.08
N THR A 69 -10.64 20.36 -12.35
CA THR A 69 -10.63 20.40 -10.89
C THR A 69 -11.74 19.54 -10.30
N ALA A 70 -11.45 18.94 -9.15
CA ALA A 70 -12.41 18.13 -8.43
C ALA A 70 -13.70 18.87 -8.05
N VAL A 71 -14.80 18.13 -8.02
CA VAL A 71 -16.15 18.68 -7.83
C VAL A 71 -16.79 18.20 -6.52
N GLY A 72 -16.49 16.97 -6.09
CA GLY A 72 -17.02 16.39 -4.85
C GLY A 72 -15.96 15.70 -4.01
N ALA A 73 -16.11 15.73 -2.69
CA ALA A 73 -15.20 15.07 -1.75
C ALA A 73 -15.94 14.60 -0.50
N THR A 74 -15.52 13.49 0.09
CA THR A 74 -16.19 12.88 1.24
C THR A 74 -15.79 13.51 2.58
N PHE A 75 -14.58 14.08 2.64
CA PHE A 75 -13.95 14.62 3.85
C PHE A 75 -13.95 16.16 3.90
N LEU A 76 -14.51 16.82 2.88
CA LEU A 76 -14.70 18.26 2.86
C LEU A 76 -16.14 18.56 3.27
N GLY A 77 -16.36 19.52 4.18
CA GLY A 77 -17.71 19.95 4.56
C GLY A 77 -18.46 20.69 3.44
N THR A 78 -19.67 21.19 3.73
CA THR A 78 -20.53 21.99 2.83
C THR A 78 -21.16 21.18 1.67
N SER A 79 -21.11 21.67 0.43
CA SER A 79 -21.75 21.04 -0.74
C SER A 79 -20.90 19.93 -1.38
N TYR A 80 -19.66 19.74 -0.96
CA TYR A 80 -18.75 18.74 -1.52
C TYR A 80 -19.21 17.29 -1.30
N PRO A 81 -19.77 16.89 -0.14
CA PRO A 81 -20.31 15.55 0.05
C PRO A 81 -21.52 15.30 -0.86
N THR A 82 -22.42 16.28 -0.99
CA THR A 82 -23.56 16.19 -1.91
C THR A 82 -23.09 16.05 -3.36
N ALA A 83 -22.10 16.85 -3.77
CA ALA A 83 -21.53 16.76 -5.11
C ALA A 83 -20.85 15.41 -5.36
N PHE A 84 -20.17 14.85 -4.35
CA PHE A 84 -19.59 13.51 -4.41
C PHE A 84 -20.68 12.46 -4.61
N THR A 85 -21.72 12.46 -3.77
CA THR A 85 -22.84 11.51 -3.85
C THR A 85 -23.52 11.58 -5.21
N ASN A 86 -23.81 12.78 -5.72
CA ASN A 86 -24.43 12.94 -7.05
C ASN A 86 -23.56 12.36 -8.18
N ALA A 87 -22.24 12.59 -8.13
CA ALA A 87 -21.31 12.06 -9.12
C ALA A 87 -21.18 10.53 -9.02
N TRP A 88 -21.10 10.01 -7.79
CA TRP A 88 -21.07 8.57 -7.51
C TRP A 88 -22.34 7.87 -8.00
N ASP A 89 -23.52 8.37 -7.64
CA ASP A 89 -24.81 7.79 -8.05
C ASP A 89 -24.96 7.80 -9.57
N THR A 90 -24.47 8.85 -10.23
CA THR A 90 -24.41 8.90 -11.69
C THR A 90 -23.49 7.82 -12.25
N ALA A 91 -22.29 7.66 -11.69
CA ALA A 91 -21.34 6.63 -12.13
C ALA A 91 -21.92 5.22 -11.95
N VAL A 92 -22.56 4.94 -10.81
CA VAL A 92 -23.27 3.69 -10.54
C VAL A 92 -24.39 3.46 -11.55
N THR A 93 -25.25 4.45 -11.77
CA THR A 93 -26.39 4.35 -12.72
C THR A 93 -25.91 4.09 -14.15
N LYS A 94 -24.74 4.63 -14.49
CA LYS A 94 -24.09 4.47 -15.80
C LYS A 94 -23.26 3.21 -15.91
N ASN A 95 -23.22 2.36 -14.87
CA ASN A 95 -22.40 1.15 -14.82
C ASN A 95 -20.92 1.44 -15.11
N ARG A 96 -20.42 2.58 -14.63
CA ARG A 96 -19.00 2.89 -14.75
C ARG A 96 -18.20 1.95 -13.88
N VAL A 97 -16.96 1.72 -14.30
CA VAL A 97 -16.04 0.80 -13.64
C VAL A 97 -14.70 1.46 -13.39
N LEU A 98 -13.94 0.89 -12.45
CA LEU A 98 -12.52 1.17 -12.29
C LEU A 98 -11.73 0.20 -13.19
N SER A 99 -11.11 0.67 -14.27
CA SER A 99 -10.26 -0.18 -15.14
C SER A 99 -8.77 0.12 -15.04
N THR A 100 -8.42 1.24 -14.40
CA THR A 100 -7.04 1.67 -14.17
C THR A 100 -6.95 2.40 -12.84
N PHE A 101 -5.91 2.11 -12.07
CA PHE A 101 -5.51 2.94 -10.94
C PHE A 101 -3.99 2.92 -10.76
N TRP A 102 -3.46 3.90 -10.05
CA TRP A 102 -2.04 4.02 -9.71
C TRP A 102 -1.87 4.49 -8.28
N LEU A 103 -0.72 4.17 -7.68
CA LEU A 103 -0.33 4.73 -6.38
C LEU A 103 0.65 5.87 -6.61
N SER A 104 0.60 6.89 -5.75
CA SER A 104 1.65 7.91 -5.67
C SER A 104 2.45 7.71 -4.40
N GLY A 105 3.72 8.10 -4.46
CA GLY A 105 4.61 8.10 -3.32
C GLY A 105 5.96 8.75 -3.59
N ASN A 106 6.18 9.38 -4.75
CA ASN A 106 7.50 9.82 -5.18
C ASN A 106 7.70 11.36 -5.14
N ASN A 107 6.69 12.13 -4.73
CA ASN A 107 6.73 13.60 -4.89
C ASN A 107 6.17 14.41 -3.70
N SER A 108 5.56 13.78 -2.69
CA SER A 108 4.98 14.40 -1.48
C SER A 108 3.80 15.34 -1.71
N TYR A 109 3.30 15.50 -2.94
CA TYR A 109 2.27 16.49 -3.26
C TYR A 109 0.94 16.23 -2.54
N SER A 110 0.66 14.98 -2.19
CA SER A 110 -0.55 14.58 -1.49
C SER A 110 -0.28 14.09 -0.07
N GLY A 111 0.73 14.63 0.62
CA GLY A 111 1.10 14.19 1.98
C GLY A 111 -0.07 14.16 2.98
N GLN A 112 -1.05 15.08 2.85
CA GLN A 112 -2.28 15.08 3.66
C GLN A 112 -3.21 13.86 3.41
N TRP A 113 -2.98 13.11 2.33
CA TRP A 113 -3.69 11.90 1.93
C TRP A 113 -2.89 10.62 2.21
N GLY A 114 -1.77 10.70 2.94
CA GLY A 114 -0.92 9.56 3.25
C GLY A 114 0.29 9.39 2.33
N GLU A 115 0.48 10.28 1.35
CA GLU A 115 1.67 10.30 0.48
C GLU A 115 2.90 10.91 1.18
N ASP A 116 3.27 10.40 2.36
CA ASP A 116 4.40 10.88 3.15
C ASP A 116 5.60 9.92 3.17
N TYR A 117 5.45 8.72 2.58
CA TYR A 117 6.53 7.76 2.37
C TYR A 117 7.29 8.02 1.08
N LYS A 118 8.56 7.62 1.04
CA LYS A 118 9.50 7.75 -0.08
C LYS A 118 10.01 6.36 -0.48
N PRO A 119 9.37 5.70 -1.45
CA PRO A 119 9.90 4.49 -2.05
C PRO A 119 11.31 4.75 -2.57
N LEU A 120 12.25 3.86 -2.23
CA LEU A 120 13.51 3.79 -2.95
C LEU A 120 13.28 3.18 -4.34
N GLU A 121 12.35 2.22 -4.43
CA GLU A 121 12.03 1.50 -5.66
C GLU A 121 10.65 0.82 -5.53
N TRP A 122 9.84 0.92 -6.58
CA TRP A 122 8.66 0.07 -6.78
C TRP A 122 9.12 -1.24 -7.44
N VAL A 123 9.14 -2.33 -6.68
CA VAL A 123 9.80 -3.58 -7.12
C VAL A 123 8.90 -4.41 -8.03
N SER A 124 7.66 -4.62 -7.60
CA SER A 124 6.69 -5.45 -8.31
C SER A 124 5.29 -5.24 -7.75
N GLY A 125 4.28 -5.70 -8.47
CA GLY A 125 2.92 -5.78 -7.97
C GLY A 125 2.16 -6.90 -8.63
N THR A 126 1.05 -7.28 -8.02
CA THR A 126 0.11 -8.25 -8.58
C THR A 126 -1.31 -7.70 -8.48
N GLY A 127 -2.20 -8.29 -9.27
CA GLY A 127 -3.62 -8.02 -9.21
C GLY A 127 -4.42 -9.29 -9.46
N PRO A 128 -5.75 -9.21 -9.33
CA PRO A 128 -6.63 -10.33 -9.61
C PRO A 128 -6.63 -10.68 -11.11
N THR A 129 -7.26 -11.79 -11.47
CA THR A 129 -7.22 -12.31 -12.85
C THR A 129 -7.69 -11.26 -13.85
N GLY A 130 -6.86 -10.97 -14.85
CA GLY A 130 -7.14 -9.98 -15.90
C GLY A 130 -6.56 -8.58 -15.62
N TRP A 131 -6.04 -8.33 -14.42
CA TRP A 131 -5.28 -7.12 -14.11
C TRP A 131 -3.79 -7.30 -14.38
N THR A 132 -3.18 -6.24 -14.89
CA THR A 132 -1.75 -6.18 -15.19
C THR A 132 -1.11 -5.05 -14.41
N PHE A 133 -0.01 -5.35 -13.73
CA PHE A 133 0.84 -4.37 -13.06
C PHE A 133 1.96 -3.91 -13.99
N LEU A 134 2.27 -2.62 -13.96
CA LEU A 134 3.41 -2.01 -14.62
C LEU A 134 3.90 -0.80 -13.82
N ILE A 135 5.14 -0.39 -14.07
CA ILE A 135 5.65 0.92 -13.67
C ILE A 135 5.59 1.80 -14.91
N ASP A 136 4.95 2.96 -14.80
CA ASP A 136 4.80 3.88 -15.93
C ASP A 136 6.03 4.78 -16.13
N GLU A 137 5.91 5.75 -17.04
CA GLU A 137 6.99 6.67 -17.39
C GLU A 137 7.30 7.71 -16.31
N ASP A 138 6.34 7.97 -15.42
CA ASP A 138 6.49 8.87 -14.26
C ASP A 138 6.99 8.10 -13.02
N GLU A 139 7.39 6.84 -13.20
CA GLU A 139 7.84 5.91 -12.16
C GLU A 139 6.76 5.57 -11.12
N ASP A 140 5.48 5.70 -11.49
CA ASP A 140 4.36 5.32 -10.64
C ASP A 140 3.92 3.86 -10.91
N PRO A 141 3.56 3.09 -9.87
CA PRO A 141 2.99 1.77 -10.02
C PRO A 141 1.53 1.87 -10.49
N VAL A 142 1.24 1.25 -11.62
CA VAL A 142 -0.07 1.28 -12.28
C VAL A 142 -0.62 -0.13 -12.45
N TRP A 143 -1.92 -0.27 -12.21
CA TRP A 143 -2.70 -1.46 -12.52
C TRP A 143 -3.72 -1.12 -13.57
N THR A 144 -3.77 -1.93 -14.63
CA THR A 144 -4.73 -1.79 -15.72
C THR A 144 -5.42 -3.12 -16.01
N THR A 145 -6.64 -3.07 -16.53
CA THR A 145 -7.33 -4.23 -17.06
C THR A 145 -8.00 -3.90 -18.39
N THR A 146 -8.02 -4.87 -19.30
CA THR A 146 -8.81 -4.82 -20.54
C THR A 146 -10.09 -5.64 -20.44
N THR A 147 -10.42 -6.16 -19.26
CA THR A 147 -11.66 -6.91 -18.97
C THR A 147 -12.68 -6.01 -18.26
N ALA A 148 -13.62 -6.58 -17.48
CA ALA A 148 -14.80 -5.89 -16.96
C ALA A 148 -14.54 -4.83 -15.86
N GLY A 149 -13.29 -4.52 -15.49
CA GLY A 149 -12.97 -3.57 -14.42
C GLY A 149 -13.54 -3.95 -13.05
N LEU A 150 -13.35 -3.09 -12.05
CA LEU A 150 -14.04 -3.17 -10.78
C LEU A 150 -15.37 -2.41 -10.86
N SER A 151 -16.49 -3.12 -10.70
CA SER A 151 -17.79 -2.47 -10.60
C SER A 151 -17.95 -1.78 -9.25
N LEU A 152 -18.47 -0.55 -9.27
CA LEU A 152 -18.76 0.26 -8.08
C LEU A 152 -19.85 -0.34 -7.17
N THR A 153 -20.58 -1.34 -7.66
CA THR A 153 -21.64 -2.04 -6.93
C THR A 153 -21.35 -3.52 -6.69
N SER A 154 -20.14 -3.98 -7.03
CA SER A 154 -19.76 -5.38 -6.84
C SER A 154 -19.75 -5.74 -5.36
N THR A 155 -20.29 -6.92 -5.04
CA THR A 155 -20.23 -7.50 -3.69
C THR A 155 -18.96 -8.34 -3.48
N GLU A 156 -18.20 -8.58 -4.55
CA GLU A 156 -17.00 -9.44 -4.56
C GLU A 156 -15.70 -8.63 -4.43
N LEU A 157 -15.78 -7.32 -4.21
CA LEU A 157 -14.62 -6.41 -4.17
C LEU A 157 -13.55 -6.80 -3.14
N ALA A 158 -13.94 -7.43 -2.04
CA ALA A 158 -13.01 -7.91 -1.02
C ALA A 158 -12.16 -9.10 -1.50
N SER A 159 -12.59 -9.82 -2.54
CA SER A 159 -11.84 -10.92 -3.15
C SER A 159 -10.89 -10.48 -4.27
N GLU A 160 -11.03 -9.24 -4.73
CA GLU A 160 -10.19 -8.63 -5.75
C GLU A 160 -8.90 -8.10 -5.10
N VAL A 161 -7.93 -9.00 -4.88
CA VAL A 161 -6.71 -8.70 -4.11
C VAL A 161 -5.60 -8.17 -5.03
N PHE A 162 -5.02 -7.04 -4.63
CA PHE A 162 -3.85 -6.42 -5.24
C PHE A 162 -2.69 -6.42 -4.25
N THR A 163 -1.47 -6.44 -4.80
CA THR A 163 -0.26 -6.31 -3.99
C THR A 163 0.72 -5.35 -4.63
N VAL A 164 1.51 -4.67 -3.81
CA VAL A 164 2.67 -3.90 -4.24
C VAL A 164 3.85 -4.20 -3.32
N THR A 165 5.00 -4.49 -3.93
CA THR A 165 6.26 -4.69 -3.24
C THR A 165 7.08 -3.42 -3.39
N ILE A 166 7.45 -2.83 -2.27
CA ILE A 166 8.17 -1.56 -2.18
C ILE A 166 9.47 -1.79 -1.45
N LYS A 167 10.52 -1.18 -1.95
CA LYS A 167 11.81 -1.11 -1.29
C LYS A 167 11.99 0.26 -0.68
N PHE A 168 12.50 0.29 0.55
CA PHE A 168 12.73 1.52 1.31
C PHE A 168 14.18 1.61 1.76
N ASP A 169 14.69 2.83 1.79
CA ASP A 169 15.85 3.16 2.61
C ASP A 169 15.35 3.66 3.97
N THR A 170 15.50 2.86 5.03
CA THR A 170 15.00 3.23 6.37
C THR A 170 15.59 4.53 6.94
N GLU A 171 16.70 5.01 6.40
CA GLU A 171 17.31 6.28 6.80
C GLU A 171 16.64 7.49 6.13
N ASP A 172 15.95 7.30 4.99
CA ASP A 172 15.38 8.36 4.14
C ASP A 172 14.05 7.92 3.45
N MET A 173 13.21 7.18 4.16
CA MET A 173 11.94 6.66 3.61
C MET A 173 10.74 7.59 3.81
N TRP A 174 10.94 8.81 4.27
CA TRP A 174 9.85 9.76 4.54
C TRP A 174 10.15 11.12 3.92
N TYR A 175 9.31 11.58 2.98
CA TYR A 175 8.79 12.95 2.95
C TYR A 175 9.53 14.00 3.75
N ASN A 176 9.11 14.01 4.99
CA ASN A 176 9.32 15.08 5.90
C ASN A 176 9.34 14.53 7.32
N ASN A 177 9.81 15.34 8.28
CA ASN A 177 9.78 14.95 9.67
C ASN A 177 8.33 14.61 10.09
N PRO A 178 8.03 13.39 10.55
CA PRO A 178 6.70 13.02 11.03
C PRO A 178 6.21 13.93 12.18
N ASN A 179 7.11 14.71 12.80
CA ASN A 179 6.79 15.59 13.90
C ASN A 179 6.57 17.07 13.54
N ASN A 180 6.59 17.49 12.26
CA ASN A 180 6.59 18.93 11.96
C ASN A 180 5.80 19.33 10.70
N TYR A 181 4.47 19.44 10.81
CA TYR A 181 3.64 20.14 9.81
C TYR A 181 2.63 21.10 10.45
N LEU A 182 2.57 22.33 9.91
CA LEU A 182 1.81 23.45 10.48
C LEU A 182 0.38 23.57 9.92
N TYR A 183 -0.08 22.60 9.12
CA TYR A 183 -1.40 22.64 8.48
C TYR A 183 -2.03 21.24 8.33
N GLY A 184 -2.70 20.76 9.39
CA GLY A 184 -4.01 20.12 9.28
C GLY A 184 -4.15 18.64 8.94
N CYS A 185 -3.12 17.91 8.50
CA CYS A 185 -3.13 16.45 8.43
C CYS A 185 -1.72 15.94 8.74
N ASN A 186 -1.37 15.89 10.03
CA ASN A 186 -0.05 15.43 10.45
C ASN A 186 -0.09 13.94 10.74
N THR A 187 0.65 13.20 9.92
CA THR A 187 0.90 11.76 10.01
C THR A 187 -0.35 10.92 9.91
N ALA A 188 -0.65 10.47 8.68
CA ALA A 188 -1.18 9.12 8.57
C ALA A 188 -0.28 8.21 9.43
N PRO A 189 -0.82 7.23 10.18
CA PRO A 189 -0.04 6.38 11.08
C PRO A 189 0.80 5.37 10.27
N ASN A 190 1.68 5.92 9.43
CA ASN A 190 2.48 5.21 8.48
C ASN A 190 3.71 4.66 9.19
N SER A 191 3.93 3.39 8.93
CA SER A 191 5.07 2.63 9.37
C SER A 191 5.39 1.61 8.27
N LEU A 192 6.53 0.94 8.36
CA LEU A 192 6.81 -0.13 7.41
C LEU A 192 5.74 -1.23 7.44
N ASP A 193 5.20 -1.54 8.62
CA ASP A 193 4.18 -2.58 8.80
C ASP A 193 2.77 -2.14 8.35
N GLY A 194 2.59 -0.88 7.95
CA GLY A 194 1.31 -0.40 7.41
C GLY A 194 1.39 1.02 6.88
N LEU A 195 0.93 1.21 5.64
CA LEU A 195 0.96 2.49 4.94
C LEU A 195 -0.44 2.89 4.49
N THR A 196 -0.81 4.14 4.79
CA THR A 196 -1.86 4.86 4.10
C THR A 196 -1.31 5.31 2.75
N MET A 197 -1.80 4.72 1.68
CA MET A 197 -1.39 4.99 0.31
C MET A 197 -2.39 5.93 -0.36
N TYR A 198 -1.88 6.98 -1.01
CA TYR A 198 -2.68 7.78 -1.93
C TYR A 198 -2.73 7.08 -3.30
N PHE A 199 -3.92 7.03 -3.87
CA PHE A 199 -4.14 6.46 -5.19
C PHE A 199 -4.92 7.42 -6.09
N GLY A 200 -4.63 7.32 -7.39
CA GLY A 200 -5.41 7.91 -8.45
C GLY A 200 -6.03 6.86 -9.34
N SER A 201 -7.15 7.22 -9.98
CA SER A 201 -7.96 6.31 -10.79
C SER A 201 -8.92 7.10 -11.67
N TYR A 202 -9.55 6.38 -12.61
CA TYR A 202 -10.70 6.88 -13.36
C TYR A 202 -11.92 5.97 -13.21
N PHE A 203 -13.11 6.57 -13.27
CA PHE A 203 -14.34 5.85 -13.61
C PHE A 203 -14.53 5.91 -15.11
N SER A 204 -14.52 4.75 -15.74
CA SER A 204 -14.58 4.61 -17.19
C SER A 204 -15.96 4.12 -17.64
N GLU A 205 -16.42 4.64 -18.77
CA GLU A 205 -17.68 4.28 -19.46
C GLU A 205 -17.31 3.91 -20.89
N ASP A 206 -17.64 2.69 -21.33
CA ASP A 206 -17.33 2.18 -22.67
C ASP A 206 -15.86 2.35 -23.09
N GLY A 207 -14.93 2.15 -22.14
CA GLY A 207 -13.49 2.27 -22.36
C GLY A 207 -12.95 3.71 -22.40
N THR A 208 -13.78 4.70 -22.05
CA THR A 208 -13.37 6.11 -21.95
C THR A 208 -13.43 6.59 -20.51
N ASP A 209 -12.41 7.31 -20.07
CA ASP A 209 -12.37 7.90 -18.73
C ASP A 209 -13.32 9.11 -18.64
N VAL A 210 -14.25 9.05 -17.68
CA VAL A 210 -15.28 10.09 -17.52
C VAL A 210 -15.05 10.91 -16.26
N ASN A 211 -14.72 10.25 -15.16
CA ASN A 211 -14.45 10.91 -13.89
C ASN A 211 -13.09 10.53 -13.38
N ARG A 212 -12.34 11.52 -12.88
CA ARG A 212 -11.18 11.27 -12.04
C ARG A 212 -11.68 10.88 -10.65
N TYR A 213 -11.16 9.79 -10.12
CA TYR A 213 -11.40 9.29 -8.76
C TYR A 213 -10.06 9.18 -8.05
N VAL A 214 -9.91 9.90 -6.93
CA VAL A 214 -8.67 9.85 -6.13
C VAL A 214 -9.02 9.61 -4.67
N GLY A 215 -8.09 9.02 -3.95
CA GLY A 215 -8.36 8.60 -2.59
C GLY A 215 -7.15 8.14 -1.82
N ASN A 216 -7.41 7.68 -0.60
CA ASN A 216 -6.43 7.02 0.24
C ASN A 216 -6.94 5.72 0.86
N MET A 217 -6.05 4.77 1.05
CA MET A 217 -6.38 3.50 1.68
C MET A 217 -5.24 3.06 2.57
N PHE A 218 -5.55 2.35 3.65
CA PHE A 218 -4.52 1.73 4.46
C PHE A 218 -4.23 0.33 3.94
N ALA A 219 -2.96 -0.02 3.78
CA ALA A 219 -2.51 -1.33 3.39
C ALA A 219 -1.50 -1.85 4.42
N GLU A 220 -1.73 -3.07 4.90
CA GLU A 220 -0.81 -3.74 5.82
C GLU A 220 0.43 -4.21 5.07
N GLY A 221 1.60 -3.98 5.67
CA GLY A 221 2.90 -4.33 5.13
C GLY A 221 3.46 -5.59 5.79
N THR A 222 3.97 -6.51 4.98
CA THR A 222 4.76 -7.65 5.47
C THR A 222 6.18 -7.54 4.95
N GLN A 223 7.15 -7.55 5.87
CA GLN A 223 8.56 -7.54 5.48
C GLN A 223 8.89 -8.78 4.65
N VAL A 224 9.49 -8.57 3.48
CA VAL A 224 10.05 -9.65 2.64
C VAL A 224 11.40 -10.03 3.24
N PRO A 225 11.59 -11.27 3.73
CA PRO A 225 12.86 -11.66 4.34
C PRO A 225 14.00 -11.57 3.35
N GLU A 226 15.11 -10.97 3.77
CA GLU A 226 16.32 -10.94 2.95
C GLU A 226 16.81 -12.35 2.62
N PRO A 227 17.45 -12.57 1.45
CA PRO A 227 17.98 -13.88 1.07
C PRO A 227 18.91 -14.50 2.13
N ALA A 228 19.73 -13.69 2.81
CA ALA A 228 20.60 -14.14 3.89
C ALA A 228 19.81 -14.67 5.09
N THR A 229 18.71 -14.00 5.44
CA THR A 229 17.78 -14.43 6.50
C THR A 229 17.16 -15.77 6.16
N ILE A 230 16.71 -15.97 4.91
CA ILE A 230 16.17 -17.25 4.43
C ILE A 230 17.21 -18.38 4.56
N LEU A 231 18.47 -18.12 4.19
CA LEU A 231 19.55 -19.09 4.33
C LEU A 231 19.80 -19.47 5.80
N VAL A 232 19.82 -18.50 6.71
CA VAL A 232 19.99 -18.76 8.15
C VAL A 232 18.82 -19.59 8.70
N TRP A 233 17.57 -19.23 8.39
CA TRP A 233 16.39 -20.01 8.79
C TRP A 233 16.40 -21.42 8.21
N GLY A 234 16.78 -21.58 6.93
CA GLY A 234 16.95 -22.87 6.30
C GLY A 234 17.99 -23.74 7.00
N LEU A 235 19.15 -23.16 7.34
CA LEU A 235 20.22 -23.85 8.08
C LEU A 235 19.77 -24.23 9.50
N LEU A 236 19.05 -23.36 10.20
CA LEU A 236 18.49 -23.64 11.53
C LEU A 236 17.44 -24.76 11.47
N GLY A 237 16.57 -24.76 10.47
CA GLY A 237 15.60 -25.83 10.22
C GLY A 237 16.27 -27.19 9.98
N LEU A 238 17.35 -27.22 9.20
CA LEU A 238 18.13 -28.44 8.96
C LEU A 238 18.82 -28.95 10.23
N ILE A 239 19.34 -28.06 11.08
CA ILE A 239 19.94 -28.43 12.37
C ILE A 239 18.88 -29.02 13.31
N ALA A 240 17.70 -28.41 13.39
CA ALA A 240 16.59 -28.90 14.22
C ALA A 240 16.09 -30.28 13.75
N ALA A 241 15.91 -30.46 12.44
CA ALA A 241 15.53 -31.74 11.85
C ALA A 241 16.58 -32.84 12.11
N GLY A 242 17.87 -32.51 11.92
CA GLY A 242 18.98 -33.41 12.21
C GLY A 242 19.07 -33.82 13.69
N TYR A 243 18.82 -32.88 14.61
CA TYR A 243 18.76 -33.16 16.04
C TYR A 243 17.58 -34.07 16.42
N GLY A 244 16.40 -33.85 15.83
CA GLY A 244 15.23 -34.69 16.03
C GLY A 244 15.42 -36.14 15.58
N VAL A 245 16.06 -36.36 14.42
CA VAL A 245 16.39 -37.70 13.91
C VAL A 245 17.46 -38.38 14.77
N TRP A 246 18.48 -37.64 15.22
CA TRP A 246 19.52 -38.18 16.09
C TRP A 246 18.98 -38.63 17.45
N ARG A 247 18.04 -37.87 18.04
CA ARG A 247 17.43 -38.20 19.33
C ARG A 247 16.51 -39.42 19.26
N ARG A 248 15.88 -39.70 18.12
CA ARG A 248 15.06 -40.91 17.90
C ARG A 248 15.87 -42.19 17.69
N LYS A 249 17.15 -42.07 17.32
CA LYS A 249 18.07 -43.22 17.13
C LYS A 249 18.86 -43.59 18.39
N ARG A 250 18.66 -42.87 19.49
CA ARG A 250 19.18 -43.18 20.83
C ARG A 250 18.03 -43.63 21.71
#